data_AF-A0A2E0BPG6-F1
#
_entry.id   AF-A0A2E0BPG6-F1
#
_cell.length_a   1.000
_cell.length_b   1.000
_cell.length_c   1.000
_cell.angle_alpha   90.00
_cell.angle_beta   90.00
_cell.angle_gamma   90.00
#
_symmetry.space_group_name_H-M   'P 1'
#
loop_
_entity.id
_entity.type
_entity.pdbx_description
1 polymer ?
#
loop_
_entity_poly.entity_id
_entity_poly.type
_entity_poly.pdbx_seq_one_letter_code
_entity_poly.pdbx_strand_id
1 'polypeptide(L)'
;MKNFKNILSKDQIDRIIEMAWEDRTPFNAIQKQFGINEKNVKYILRSSLKTKTYLIWRKRVVGRKTKHSQTSNCNRFKSKNQTNH
;
A
#
# COMPACT_ATOMS: atom_id res chain seq x y z
N MET A 1 4.19 -2.89 -21.54
CA MET A 1 4.44 -2.52 -20.13
C MET A 1 5.59 -1.52 -20.10
N LYS A 2 5.45 -0.35 -19.45
CA LYS A 2 6.52 0.67 -19.40
C LYS A 2 7.66 0.19 -18.49
N ASN A 3 8.87 0.08 -19.04
CA ASN A 3 10.09 -0.30 -18.32
C ASN A 3 10.66 0.91 -17.58
N PHE A 4 10.12 1.25 -16.41
CA PHE A 4 10.57 2.39 -15.60
C PHE A 4 11.99 2.27 -15.02
N LYS A 5 12.58 1.07 -15.10
CA LYS A 5 13.94 0.80 -14.61
C LYS A 5 15.03 1.58 -15.37
N ASN A 6 14.78 1.97 -16.62
CA ASN A 6 15.70 2.80 -17.42
C ASN A 6 15.45 4.30 -17.27
N ILE A 7 14.33 4.71 -16.65
CA ILE A 7 13.95 6.11 -16.47
C ILE A 7 14.39 6.62 -15.09
N LEU A 8 14.49 5.73 -14.11
CA LEU A 8 14.86 6.06 -12.74
C LEU A 8 16.36 5.84 -12.53
N SER A 9 17.03 6.84 -11.96
CA SER A 9 18.42 6.69 -11.48
C SER A 9 18.47 5.68 -10.34
N LYS A 10 19.66 5.10 -10.12
CA LYS A 10 19.91 4.16 -9.01
C LYS A 10 19.52 4.77 -7.66
N ASP A 11 19.84 6.05 -7.46
CA ASP A 11 19.48 6.79 -6.23
C ASP A 11 17.96 6.91 -6.04
N GLN A 12 17.20 7.07 -7.12
CA GLN A 12 15.74 7.12 -7.04
C GLN A 12 15.16 5.75 -6.70
N ILE A 13 15.74 4.68 -7.26
CA ILE A 13 15.35 3.31 -6.93
C ILE A 13 15.62 3.03 -5.45
N ASP A 14 16.79 3.40 -4.93
CA ASP A 14 17.14 3.23 -3.53
C ASP A 14 16.21 4.05 -2.61
N ARG A 15 15.90 5.30 -2.97
CA ARG A 15 14.91 6.14 -2.26
C ARG A 15 13.52 5.53 -2.26
N ILE A 16 13.07 4.95 -3.38
CA ILE A 16 11.77 4.26 -3.46
C ILE A 16 11.77 3.02 -2.57
N ILE A 17 12.87 2.27 -2.52
CA ILE A 17 13.01 1.10 -1.65
C ILE A 17 12.97 1.54 -0.18
N GLU A 18 13.73 2.56 0.21
CA GLU A 18 13.69 3.14 1.57
C GLU A 18 12.27 3.57 1.96
N MET A 19 11.61 4.37 1.12
CA MET A 19 10.25 4.83 1.39
C MET A 19 9.24 3.68 1.43
N ALA A 20 9.43 2.62 0.63
CA ALA A 20 8.56 1.45 0.66
C ALA A 20 8.80 0.54 1.87
N TRP A 21 9.99 0.62 2.48
CA TRP A 21 10.32 -0.05 3.74
C TRP A 21 9.89 0.73 4.97
N GLU A 22 9.77 2.06 4.88
CA GLU A 22 9.12 2.85 5.91
C GLU A 22 7.66 2.42 6.05
N ASP A 23 7.32 1.87 7.23
CA ASP A 23 6.01 1.33 7.56
C ASP A 23 4.89 2.40 7.58
N ARG A 24 5.13 3.61 7.08
CA ARG A 24 4.16 4.71 7.04
C ARG A 24 4.03 5.41 5.69
N THR A 25 4.71 4.97 4.63
CA THR A 25 4.56 5.62 3.33
C THR A 25 3.41 4.99 2.53
N PRO A 26 2.29 5.69 2.34
CA PRO A 26 1.26 5.20 1.44
C PRO A 26 1.78 5.22 0.00
N PHE A 27 1.35 4.28 -0.84
CA PHE A 27 1.70 4.28 -2.26
C PHE A 27 1.36 5.59 -2.97
N ASN A 28 0.36 6.32 -2.47
CA ASN A 28 -0.01 7.65 -2.96
C ASN A 28 1.11 8.69 -2.76
N ALA A 29 1.87 8.63 -1.66
CA ALA A 29 3.00 9.54 -1.44
C ALA A 29 4.14 9.27 -2.44
N ILE A 30 4.45 7.99 -2.68
CA ILE A 30 5.43 7.58 -3.70
C ILE A 30 4.97 8.03 -5.09
N GLN A 31 3.68 7.89 -5.39
CA GLN A 31 3.09 8.34 -6.66
C GLN A 31 3.17 9.86 -6.82
N LYS A 32 2.95 10.64 -5.77
CA LYS A 32 3.05 12.10 -5.82
C LYS A 32 4.49 12.59 -6.04
N GLN A 33 5.48 11.94 -5.43
CA GLN A 33 6.88 12.34 -5.56
C GLN A 33 7.54 11.85 -6.87
N PHE A 34 7.27 10.60 -7.26
CA PHE A 34 7.95 9.94 -8.36
C PHE A 34 7.06 9.70 -9.59
N GLY A 35 5.76 10.01 -9.52
CA GLY A 35 4.82 9.76 -10.61
C GLY A 35 4.54 8.27 -10.88
N ILE A 36 4.90 7.37 -9.96
CA ILE A 36 4.79 5.93 -10.15
C ILE A 36 3.62 5.32 -9.38
N ASN A 37 2.85 4.48 -10.08
CA ASN A 37 1.75 3.75 -9.45
C ASN A 37 2.25 2.59 -8.59
N GLU A 38 1.41 2.12 -7.67
CA GLU A 38 1.70 0.97 -6.80
C GLU A 38 2.19 -0.27 -7.56
N LYS A 39 1.61 -0.57 -8.74
CA LYS A 39 2.04 -1.69 -9.58
C LYS A 39 3.50 -1.58 -10.00
N ASN A 40 3.95 -0.37 -10.32
CA ASN A 40 5.32 -0.11 -10.74
C ASN A 40 6.28 -0.20 -9.54
N VAL A 41 5.87 0.31 -8.38
CA VAL A 41 6.62 0.17 -7.13
C VAL A 41 6.85 -1.31 -6.82
N LYS A 42 5.79 -2.13 -6.85
CA LYS A 42 5.89 -3.60 -6.67
C LYS A 42 6.86 -4.24 -7.67
N TYR A 43 6.85 -3.81 -8.92
CA TYR A 43 7.76 -4.31 -9.95
C TYR A 43 9.23 -3.93 -9.66
N ILE A 44 9.47 -2.68 -9.26
CA ILE A 44 10.80 -2.19 -8.88
C ILE A 44 11.34 -3.01 -7.71
N LEU A 45 10.59 -3.11 -6.60
CA LEU A 45 11.01 -3.90 -5.44
C LEU A 45 11.28 -5.36 -5.80
N ARG A 46 10.46 -5.96 -6.67
CA ARG A 46 10.64 -7.36 -7.06
C ARG A 46 11.85 -7.59 -7.96
N SER A 47 12.30 -6.55 -8.69
CA SER A 47 13.47 -6.60 -9.56
C SER A 47 14.76 -6.15 -8.86
N SER A 48 14.66 -5.37 -7.78
CA SER A 48 15.82 -4.89 -7.01
C SER A 48 16.16 -5.76 -5.80
N LEU A 49 15.15 -6.34 -5.13
CA LEU A 49 15.34 -7.13 -3.91
C LEU A 49 15.40 -8.63 -4.17
N LYS A 50 16.07 -9.35 -3.27
CA LYS A 50 16.02 -10.81 -3.21
C LYS A 50 14.59 -11.28 -2.91
N THR A 51 14.22 -12.45 -3.42
CA THR A 51 12.87 -13.03 -3.23
C THR A 51 12.45 -13.10 -1.76
N LYS A 52 13.36 -13.49 -0.86
CA LYS A 52 13.08 -13.58 0.59
C LYS A 52 12.73 -12.22 1.22
N THR A 53 13.47 -11.16 0.90
CA THR A 53 13.21 -9.82 1.43
C THR A 53 11.91 -9.22 0.88
N TYR A 54 11.63 -9.46 -0.41
CA TYR A 54 10.35 -9.08 -1.03
C TYR A 54 9.14 -9.76 -0.37
N LEU A 55 9.25 -11.05 -0.03
CA LEU A 55 8.18 -11.79 0.67
C LEU A 55 7.92 -11.22 2.07
N ILE A 56 8.95 -10.82 2.81
CA ILE A 56 8.82 -10.18 4.13
C ILE A 56 8.08 -8.85 4.01
N TRP A 57 8.51 -7.99 3.09
CA TRP A 57 7.83 -6.73 2.81
C TRP A 57 6.37 -6.93 2.40
N ARG A 58 6.09 -7.91 1.53
CA ARG A 58 4.72 -8.23 1.10
C ARG A 58 3.84 -8.65 2.27
N LYS A 59 4.36 -9.46 3.21
CA LYS A 59 3.62 -9.84 4.43
C LYS A 59 3.25 -8.61 5.27
N ARG A 60 4.13 -7.61 5.38
CA ARG A 60 3.88 -6.36 6.11
C ARG A 60 2.81 -5.50 5.43
N VAL A 61 2.95 -5.27 4.13
CA VAL A 61 2.02 -4.42 3.35
C VAL A 61 0.64 -5.06 3.21
N VAL A 62 0.56 -6.37 2.97
CA VAL A 62 -0.71 -7.11 2.82
C VAL A 62 -1.41 -7.28 4.17
N GLY A 63 -0.66 -7.31 5.28
CA GLY A 63 -1.22 -7.38 6.64
C GLY A 63 -2.09 -6.17 7.02
N ARG A 64 -2.02 -5.06 6.27
CA ARG A 64 -2.99 -3.97 6.38
C ARG A 64 -4.31 -4.42 5.78
N LYS A 65 -5.11 -5.12 6.58
CA LYS A 65 -6.57 -5.16 6.36
C LYS A 65 -7.03 -3.70 6.29
N THR A 66 -7.39 -3.26 5.09
CA THR A 66 -8.20 -2.06 4.91
C THR A 66 -9.43 -2.26 5.78
N LYS A 67 -9.48 -1.59 6.94
CA LYS A 67 -10.55 -1.75 7.93
C LYS A 67 -11.91 -1.29 7.40
N HIS A 68 -11.99 -0.71 6.19
CA HIS A 68 -13.22 -0.22 5.61
C HIS A 68 -13.36 -0.51 4.12
N SER A 69 -14.12 -1.57 3.82
CA SER A 69 -15.11 -1.69 2.75
C SER A 69 -15.65 -3.14 2.84
N GLN A 70 -16.75 -3.45 3.51
CA GLN A 70 -18.12 -3.05 3.18
C GLN A 70 -19.04 -3.44 4.36
N THR A 71 -20.02 -2.57 4.61
CA THR A 71 -21.20 -2.68 5.51
C THR A 71 -21.90 -4.04 5.58
N SER A 72 -22.37 -4.40 6.80
CA SER A 72 -23.75 -4.82 7.17
C SER A 72 -23.86 -6.06 8.09
N ASN A 73 -23.79 -5.83 9.40
CA ASN A 73 -24.71 -6.33 10.44
C ASN A 73 -24.07 -6.07 11.81
N CYS A 74 -23.88 -4.79 12.16
CA CYS A 74 -23.98 -4.51 13.60
C CYS A 74 -25.46 -4.66 13.91
N ASN A 75 -25.81 -5.60 14.78
CA ASN A 75 -27.11 -5.61 15.42
C ASN A 75 -27.21 -4.28 16.18
N ARG A 76 -27.72 -3.25 15.51
CA ARG A 76 -28.06 -1.97 16.11
C ARG A 76 -29.14 -2.30 17.13
N PHE A 77 -28.75 -2.43 18.38
CA PHE A 77 -29.65 -2.69 19.49
C PHE A 77 -30.63 -1.52 19.54
N LYS A 78 -31.85 -1.71 19.02
CA LYS A 78 -32.89 -0.69 19.03
C LYS A 78 -33.60 -0.83 20.38
N SER A 79 -33.34 0.10 21.30
CA SER A 79 -34.07 0.16 22.57
C SER A 79 -35.56 0.40 22.31
N LYS A 80 -36.44 -0.23 23.09
CA LYS A 80 -37.90 -0.15 22.94
C LYS A 80 -38.47 1.27 23.15
N ASN A 81 -37.68 2.20 23.69
CA ASN A 81 -38.11 3.57 24.02
C ASN A 81 -37.77 4.62 22.95
N GLN A 82 -37.40 4.22 21.73
CA GLN A 82 -37.18 5.17 20.64
C GLN A 82 -38.53 5.54 19.99
N THR A 83 -39.14 6.63 20.44
CA THR A 83 -40.28 7.26 19.78
C THR A 83 -39.79 8.14 18.64
N ASN A 84 -40.19 7.84 17.41
CA ASN A 84 -40.05 8.78 16.30
C ASN A 84 -41.12 9.86 16.48
N HIS A 85 -40.70 11.11 16.60
CA HIS A 85 -41.59 12.26 16.60
C HIS A 85 -41.64 12.91 15.22
#